data_AF-A0A2D6N4W0-F1
#
_entry.id   AF-A0A2D6N4W0-F1
#
_cell.length_a   1.000
_cell.length_b   1.000
_cell.length_c   1.000
_cell.angle_alpha   90.00
_cell.angle_beta   90.00
_cell.angle_gamma   90.00
#
_symmetry.space_group_name_H-M   'P 1'
#
loop_
_entity.id
_entity.type
_entity.pdbx_description
1 polymer ?
#
loop_
_entity_poly.entity_id
_entity_poly.type
_entity_poly.pdbx_seq_one_letter_code
_entity_poly.pdbx_strand_id
1 'polypeptide(L)'
;MPQRCRVLGSPGQHCCSSPTTHDLPPCRLSAVGEQQSRRQLLRYALALPVLLPVTACGPEQAASPPTRPSDPQSPQLSNPTQTAGVRPTEARTRATITASPRSGTASRSVAPTRTPVPTAVALTATAAPTALPPQPSATAAGPEVRFDPVTVQVEVARTIEERSRGLGGHAPLGEREGMLFIFPTPDRHSFWMKGMTFALDIIWIQQERVVHVLPSVPHHRPGTPDSALPIYTPPAAANYVLEVPAGFAAEWGIQPGSRLTLHGVTRPAQ
;
A
#
# COMPACT_ATOMS: atom_id res chain seq x y z
N MET A 1 -13.18 30.03 63.04
CA MET A 1 -11.80 30.08 62.50
C MET A 1 -11.84 29.66 61.04
N PRO A 2 -11.23 30.40 60.10
CA PRO A 2 -11.41 30.16 58.66
C PRO A 2 -10.51 29.00 58.19
N GLN A 3 -11.06 28.07 57.41
CA GLN A 3 -10.25 27.06 56.72
C GLN A 3 -9.77 27.59 55.37
N ARG A 4 -8.45 27.47 55.17
CA ARG A 4 -7.67 28.01 54.06
C ARG A 4 -7.86 27.18 52.80
N CYS A 5 -8.23 27.81 51.68
CA CYS A 5 -8.03 27.25 50.36
C CYS A 5 -6.57 27.46 49.92
N ARG A 6 -5.91 26.40 49.45
CA ARG A 6 -4.60 26.49 48.79
C ARG A 6 -4.75 26.14 47.31
N VAL A 7 -4.36 27.08 46.45
CA VAL A 7 -4.32 26.92 44.98
C VAL A 7 -2.99 26.30 44.59
N LEU A 8 -3.02 25.22 43.80
CA LEU A 8 -1.85 24.69 43.09
C LEU A 8 -2.19 24.57 41.60
N GLY A 9 -1.90 25.63 40.84
CA GLY A 9 -0.91 25.53 39.77
C GLY A 9 -1.24 24.96 38.39
N SER A 10 -2.50 24.76 37.97
CA SER A 10 -2.92 24.80 36.53
C SER A 10 -4.45 24.78 36.38
N PRO A 11 -5.03 25.50 35.40
CA PRO A 11 -6.46 25.76 35.35
C PRO A 11 -7.28 24.54 34.91
N GLY A 12 -8.30 24.17 35.68
CA GLY A 12 -9.40 23.30 35.23
C GLY A 12 -9.61 21.96 35.96
N GLN A 13 -8.87 21.66 37.03
CA GLN A 13 -9.07 20.42 37.78
C GLN A 13 -9.32 20.69 39.27
N HIS A 14 -10.57 20.51 39.70
CA HIS A 14 -10.94 20.44 41.11
C HIS A 14 -11.34 19.00 41.43
N CYS A 15 -10.50 18.28 42.18
CA CYS A 15 -10.86 17.02 42.83
C CYS A 15 -11.34 17.32 44.25
N CYS A 16 -12.63 17.10 44.52
CA CYS A 16 -13.15 17.03 45.88
C CYS A 16 -13.10 15.57 46.34
N SER A 17 -12.19 15.26 47.26
CA SER A 17 -12.21 13.97 47.98
C SER A 17 -13.02 14.16 49.26
N SER A 18 -14.12 13.43 49.40
CA SER A 18 -14.79 13.21 50.68
C SER A 18 -14.55 11.77 51.13
N PRO A 19 -14.36 11.53 52.44
CA PRO A 19 -14.12 10.19 52.95
C PRO A 19 -15.45 9.47 53.24
N THR A 20 -15.40 8.13 53.15
CA THR A 20 -16.23 7.16 53.91
C THR A 20 -17.47 6.58 53.21
N THR A 21 -17.27 5.38 52.61
CA THR A 21 -17.98 4.11 52.91
C THR A 21 -19.16 3.61 52.03
N HIS A 22 -18.95 2.36 51.58
CA HIS A 22 -19.85 1.24 51.20
C HIS A 22 -20.59 1.21 49.84
N ASP A 23 -20.12 0.24 49.02
CA ASP A 23 -20.87 -0.90 48.48
C ASP A 23 -22.15 -0.63 47.66
N LEU A 24 -22.04 -0.60 46.33
CA LEU A 24 -23.10 -0.96 45.37
C LEU A 24 -22.50 -1.43 44.01
N PRO A 25 -23.16 -2.35 43.28
CA PRO A 25 -22.61 -3.15 42.17
C PRO A 25 -22.59 -2.44 40.80
N PRO A 26 -21.86 -2.97 39.79
CA PRO A 26 -21.67 -2.29 38.51
C PRO A 26 -22.92 -2.35 37.61
N CYS A 27 -23.31 -1.18 37.08
CA CYS A 27 -24.24 -1.09 35.97
C CYS A 27 -23.59 -1.63 34.68
N ARG A 28 -24.23 -2.64 34.09
CA ARG A 28 -23.98 -3.12 32.73
C ARG A 28 -24.18 -2.00 31.72
N LEU A 29 -23.20 -1.77 30.85
CA LEU A 29 -23.39 -1.09 29.58
C LEU A 29 -23.63 -2.13 28.49
N SER A 30 -24.88 -2.18 28.02
CA SER A 30 -25.29 -2.90 26.83
C SER A 30 -24.72 -2.24 25.58
N ALA A 31 -24.26 -3.07 24.66
CA ALA A 31 -23.98 -2.70 23.29
C ALA A 31 -25.29 -2.27 22.58
N VAL A 32 -25.24 -1.12 21.90
CA VAL A 32 -26.12 -0.80 20.78
C VAL A 32 -25.19 -0.38 19.65
N GLY A 33 -25.16 -1.20 18.60
CA GLY A 33 -24.60 -0.79 17.33
C GLY A 33 -25.61 0.03 16.56
N GLU A 34 -25.16 0.98 15.75
CA GLU A 34 -25.81 1.24 14.48
C GLU A 34 -24.81 1.84 13.48
N GLN A 35 -24.92 1.33 12.26
CA GLN A 35 -24.19 1.74 11.07
C GLN A 35 -24.43 3.22 10.77
N GLN A 36 -23.39 3.93 10.31
CA GLN A 36 -23.63 4.99 9.34
C GLN A 36 -22.66 4.90 8.18
N SER A 37 -23.21 4.28 7.13
CA SER A 37 -22.68 4.18 5.79
C SER A 37 -23.00 5.47 5.02
N ARG A 38 -22.09 5.82 4.10
CA ARG A 38 -22.32 6.55 2.84
C ARG A 38 -22.43 8.09 2.88
N ARG A 39 -21.43 8.67 2.21
CA ARG A 39 -21.55 9.66 1.12
C ARG A 39 -22.13 11.02 1.50
N GLN A 40 -21.28 11.94 1.93
CA GLN A 40 -21.50 13.37 1.68
C GLN A 40 -20.79 13.76 0.38
N LEU A 41 -21.58 13.80 -0.70
CA LEU A 41 -21.27 14.49 -1.96
C LEU A 41 -21.85 15.91 -1.88
N LEU A 42 -21.07 16.87 -2.39
CA LEU A 42 -21.42 18.20 -2.89
C LEU A 42 -22.58 18.97 -2.20
N ARG A 43 -22.23 19.96 -1.37
CA ARG A 43 -23.00 21.21 -1.24
C ARG A 43 -22.08 22.39 -0.94
N TYR A 44 -21.42 22.91 -1.97
CA TYR A 44 -20.90 24.28 -1.97
C TYR A 44 -21.49 25.00 -3.18
N ALA A 45 -22.63 25.64 -2.98
CA ALA A 45 -23.21 26.57 -3.93
C ALA A 45 -23.97 27.65 -3.16
N LEU A 46 -23.57 28.90 -3.43
CA LEU A 46 -24.34 30.15 -3.34
C LEU A 46 -24.74 30.66 -1.96
N ALA A 47 -23.92 31.59 -1.45
CA ALA A 47 -24.42 32.71 -0.65
C ALA A 47 -23.55 33.94 -0.92
N LEU A 48 -23.97 34.75 -1.90
CA LEU A 48 -23.59 36.16 -2.01
C LEU A 48 -24.37 36.97 -0.95
N PRO A 49 -23.73 37.94 -0.30
CA PRO A 49 -24.43 39.14 0.13
C PRO A 49 -23.83 40.39 -0.51
N VAL A 50 -24.65 40.98 -1.38
CA VAL A 50 -25.01 42.40 -1.48
C VAL A 50 -24.07 43.43 -0.85
N LEU A 51 -23.61 44.32 -1.73
CA LEU A 51 -22.92 45.60 -1.53
C LEU A 51 -23.63 46.56 -0.56
N LEU A 52 -22.85 47.24 0.29
CA LEU A 52 -23.03 48.66 0.62
C LEU A 52 -21.66 49.35 0.79
N PRO A 53 -21.55 50.66 0.48
CA PRO A 53 -20.28 51.36 0.27
C PRO A 53 -19.83 52.14 1.51
N VAL A 54 -18.52 52.18 1.77
CA VAL A 54 -17.93 53.24 2.60
C VAL A 54 -16.73 53.86 1.88
N THR A 55 -16.77 55.17 1.89
CA THR A 55 -15.99 56.18 1.18
C THR A 55 -14.50 56.17 1.48
N ALA A 56 -13.73 56.20 0.39
CA ALA A 56 -12.39 56.74 0.14
C ALA A 56 -11.53 57.31 1.29
N CYS A 57 -10.25 56.90 1.29
CA CYS A 57 -9.10 57.82 1.43
C CYS A 57 -7.99 57.35 0.46
N GLY A 58 -7.50 58.25 -0.38
CA GLY A 58 -6.54 57.98 -1.48
C GLY A 58 -5.06 58.02 -1.05
N PRO A 59 -4.11 58.32 -1.98
CA PRO A 59 -3.34 57.29 -2.69
C PRO A 59 -1.81 57.47 -2.58
N GLU A 60 -1.04 56.39 -2.77
CA GLU A 60 0.40 56.45 -3.10
C GLU A 60 0.77 55.21 -3.95
N GLN A 61 0.67 55.33 -5.28
CA GLN A 61 1.78 55.36 -6.24
C GLN A 61 2.87 54.29 -6.04
N ALA A 62 2.93 53.30 -6.95
CA ALA A 62 4.02 53.19 -7.94
C ALA A 62 4.09 51.81 -8.64
N ALA A 63 4.09 51.89 -9.97
CA ALA A 63 4.86 51.06 -10.92
C ALA A 63 4.57 49.55 -11.07
N SER A 64 3.90 49.22 -12.17
CA SER A 64 4.26 48.11 -13.08
C SER A 64 4.57 48.73 -14.46
N PRO A 65 5.13 48.01 -15.46
CA PRO A 65 6.14 46.95 -15.48
C PRO A 65 7.32 47.37 -16.42
N PRO A 66 8.17 46.45 -16.89
CA PRO A 66 8.11 46.26 -18.35
C PRO A 66 8.02 44.80 -18.82
N THR A 67 7.41 44.69 -19.98
CA THR A 67 7.13 43.50 -20.77
C THR A 67 8.23 43.30 -21.83
N ARG A 68 8.46 42.03 -22.21
CA ARG A 68 9.01 41.53 -23.50
C ARG A 68 10.55 41.62 -23.71
N PRO A 69 11.16 40.75 -24.55
CA PRO A 69 10.69 40.36 -25.88
C PRO A 69 10.48 38.85 -26.14
N SER A 70 9.53 38.62 -27.04
CA SER A 70 9.38 37.43 -27.88
C SER A 70 10.38 37.49 -29.03
N ASP A 71 10.91 36.35 -29.48
CA ASP A 71 11.22 35.98 -30.89
C ASP A 71 12.21 34.77 -30.93
N PRO A 72 12.44 34.09 -32.08
CA PRO A 72 11.44 33.33 -32.85
C PRO A 72 11.99 31.95 -33.33
N GLN A 73 11.14 31.23 -34.07
CA GLN A 73 11.47 30.20 -35.10
C GLN A 73 11.95 28.80 -34.69
N SER A 74 10.99 27.88 -34.80
CA SER A 74 11.17 26.52 -35.32
C SER A 74 11.73 26.51 -36.76
N PRO A 75 12.45 25.45 -37.14
CA PRO A 75 12.40 24.92 -38.50
C PRO A 75 11.65 23.58 -38.54
N GLN A 76 10.64 23.58 -39.39
CA GLN A 76 9.91 22.43 -39.90
C GLN A 76 10.87 21.47 -40.63
N LEU A 77 10.83 20.18 -40.29
CA LEU A 77 11.23 19.13 -41.22
C LEU A 77 9.98 18.39 -41.71
N SER A 78 9.54 18.86 -42.88
CA SER A 78 8.80 18.18 -43.94
C SER A 78 8.58 16.66 -43.80
N ASN A 79 7.30 16.27 -43.75
CA ASN A 79 6.79 14.96 -44.16
C ASN A 79 6.90 14.81 -45.69
N PRO A 80 7.24 13.61 -46.20
CA PRO A 80 6.80 13.19 -47.52
C PRO A 80 5.42 12.49 -47.46
N THR A 81 4.51 13.05 -48.27
CA THR A 81 3.26 12.46 -48.76
C THR A 81 3.52 11.24 -49.65
N GLN A 82 2.47 10.40 -49.81
CA GLN A 82 2.23 9.36 -50.83
C GLN A 82 2.43 7.91 -50.33
N THR A 83 1.53 6.94 -50.50
CA THR A 83 0.46 6.75 -51.50
C THR A 83 -0.56 5.69 -51.04
N ALA A 84 -1.76 5.75 -51.64
CA ALA A 84 -2.81 4.74 -51.78
C ALA A 84 -2.36 3.28 -51.57
N GLY A 85 -3.09 2.39 -50.90
CA GLY A 85 -4.51 2.10 -51.04
C GLY A 85 -4.67 0.78 -51.79
N VAL A 86 -4.90 -0.33 -51.08
CA VAL A 86 -5.53 -1.56 -51.63
C VAL A 86 -6.31 -2.25 -50.51
N ARG A 87 -7.54 -2.64 -50.87
CA ARG A 87 -8.58 -3.31 -50.07
C ARG A 87 -8.35 -4.84 -49.98
N PRO A 88 -9.20 -5.58 -49.24
CA PRO A 88 -8.84 -6.85 -48.59
C PRO A 88 -9.10 -8.08 -49.47
N THR A 89 -8.43 -9.19 -49.15
CA THR A 89 -8.73 -10.51 -49.73
C THR A 89 -9.04 -11.52 -48.64
N GLU A 90 -10.14 -12.21 -48.89
CA GLU A 90 -10.84 -13.22 -48.10
C GLU A 90 -10.03 -14.51 -47.86
N ALA A 91 -10.34 -15.20 -46.76
CA ALA A 91 -10.46 -16.67 -46.67
C ALA A 91 -10.96 -17.01 -45.25
N ARG A 92 -12.26 -17.16 -45.00
CA ARG A 92 -13.09 -18.34 -45.26
C ARG A 92 -12.37 -19.65 -44.91
N THR A 93 -12.58 -20.15 -43.70
CA THR A 93 -12.84 -21.58 -43.48
C THR A 93 -13.79 -21.77 -42.31
N ARG A 94 -14.92 -22.38 -42.66
CA ARG A 94 -16.02 -22.84 -41.83
C ARG A 94 -15.70 -24.26 -41.40
N ALA A 95 -15.78 -24.58 -40.13
CA ALA A 95 -15.94 -25.96 -39.68
C ALA A 95 -16.93 -25.99 -38.51
N THR A 96 -18.17 -26.26 -38.87
CA THR A 96 -19.29 -26.62 -38.00
C THR A 96 -19.18 -28.11 -37.70
N ILE A 97 -19.06 -28.53 -36.44
CA ILE A 97 -19.40 -29.90 -36.02
C ILE A 97 -20.07 -29.87 -34.64
N THR A 98 -21.40 -29.93 -34.69
CA THR A 98 -22.31 -30.90 -34.04
C THR A 98 -22.16 -31.24 -32.55
N ALA A 99 -23.23 -30.92 -31.81
CA ALA A 99 -23.63 -31.44 -30.49
C ALA A 99 -23.72 -32.99 -30.47
N SER A 100 -23.58 -33.72 -29.35
CA SER A 100 -24.55 -33.85 -28.26
C SER A 100 -24.18 -35.04 -27.34
N PRO A 101 -24.87 -35.25 -26.19
CA PRO A 101 -24.37 -35.92 -24.97
C PRO A 101 -24.74 -37.41 -24.88
N ARG A 102 -24.23 -38.10 -23.84
CA ARG A 102 -24.90 -39.28 -23.24
C ARG A 102 -24.47 -39.54 -21.79
N SER A 103 -25.48 -39.50 -20.93
CA SER A 103 -25.50 -40.02 -19.56
C SER A 103 -25.37 -41.55 -19.56
N GLY A 104 -24.70 -42.10 -18.55
CA GLY A 104 -24.63 -43.54 -18.28
C GLY A 104 -24.62 -43.80 -16.78
N THR A 105 -25.73 -44.35 -16.29
CA THR A 105 -26.06 -44.71 -14.91
C THR A 105 -25.63 -46.14 -14.58
N ALA A 106 -25.35 -46.43 -13.29
CA ALA A 106 -25.43 -47.72 -12.55
C ALA A 106 -24.18 -47.88 -11.65
N SER A 107 -24.22 -47.76 -10.32
CA SER A 107 -24.92 -48.59 -9.30
C SER A 107 -24.56 -50.08 -9.37
N ARG A 108 -23.80 -50.60 -8.39
CA ARG A 108 -24.33 -51.51 -7.35
C ARG A 108 -23.23 -52.02 -6.39
N SER A 109 -23.66 -52.10 -5.13
CA SER A 109 -23.02 -52.55 -3.89
C SER A 109 -22.83 -54.07 -3.80
N VAL A 110 -21.71 -54.55 -3.21
CA VAL A 110 -21.62 -55.83 -2.45
C VAL A 110 -20.53 -55.71 -1.36
N ALA A 111 -20.93 -55.80 -0.10
CA ALA A 111 -20.12 -56.26 1.05
C ALA A 111 -20.50 -57.73 1.37
N PRO A 112 -20.09 -58.40 2.47
CA PRO A 112 -18.99 -58.25 3.44
C PRO A 112 -18.19 -59.57 3.60
N THR A 113 -17.27 -59.71 4.57
CA THR A 113 -17.10 -60.90 5.47
C THR A 113 -16.00 -60.66 6.53
N ARG A 114 -16.18 -61.31 7.68
CA ARG A 114 -15.66 -61.07 9.04
C ARG A 114 -14.44 -61.95 9.41
N THR A 115 -13.44 -61.36 10.12
CA THR A 115 -12.59 -61.87 11.27
C THR A 115 -11.87 -63.24 11.24
N PRO A 116 -11.03 -63.61 12.26
CA PRO A 116 -9.99 -62.94 13.08
C PRO A 116 -8.63 -63.74 13.04
N VAL A 117 -7.52 -63.37 13.72
CA VAL A 117 -7.04 -63.82 15.06
C VAL A 117 -5.60 -63.26 15.26
N PRO A 118 -5.16 -62.90 16.49
CA PRO A 118 -3.89 -62.23 16.75
C PRO A 118 -2.76 -63.20 17.15
N THR A 119 -1.51 -62.85 16.78
CA THR A 119 -0.31 -63.48 17.36
C THR A 119 0.57 -62.39 17.95
N ALA A 120 0.66 -62.39 19.29
CA ALA A 120 1.51 -61.50 20.06
C ALA A 120 2.99 -61.87 19.88
N VAL A 121 3.80 -60.91 19.43
CA VAL A 121 5.26 -61.00 19.47
C VAL A 121 5.73 -59.85 20.37
N ALA A 122 6.32 -60.21 21.51
CA ALA A 122 6.91 -59.28 22.45
C ALA A 122 8.18 -58.66 21.85
N LEU A 123 8.16 -57.34 21.67
CA LEU A 123 9.31 -56.55 21.24
C LEU A 123 9.87 -55.81 22.45
N THR A 124 11.10 -56.17 22.82
CA THR A 124 11.90 -55.50 23.83
C THR A 124 12.20 -54.07 23.37
N ALA A 125 11.68 -53.07 24.08
CA ALA A 125 11.93 -51.65 23.80
C ALA A 125 13.30 -51.24 24.35
N THR A 126 14.31 -51.26 23.50
CA THR A 126 15.59 -50.59 23.77
C THR A 126 15.39 -49.09 23.58
N ALA A 127 15.38 -48.34 24.68
CA ALA A 127 15.31 -46.88 24.64
C ALA A 127 16.60 -46.32 24.02
N ALA A 128 16.55 -45.95 22.74
CA ALA A 128 17.60 -45.20 22.07
C ALA A 128 17.60 -43.75 22.60
N PRO A 129 18.79 -43.14 22.87
CA PRO A 129 18.85 -41.75 23.27
C PRO A 129 18.37 -40.87 22.12
N THR A 130 17.26 -40.17 22.34
CA THR A 130 16.72 -39.16 21.43
C THR A 130 17.76 -38.05 21.27
N ALA A 131 18.50 -38.08 20.17
CA ALA A 131 19.27 -36.95 19.70
C ALA A 131 18.29 -35.78 19.52
N LEU A 132 18.52 -34.69 20.25
CA LEU A 132 17.76 -33.46 20.09
C LEU A 132 17.80 -33.05 18.60
N PRO A 133 16.65 -32.66 18.02
CA PRO A 133 16.64 -32.19 16.64
C PRO A 133 17.62 -31.02 16.51
N PRO A 134 18.39 -30.93 15.41
CA PRO A 134 19.26 -29.79 15.17
C PRO A 134 18.41 -28.51 15.27
N GLN A 135 18.76 -27.66 16.24
CA GLN A 135 18.20 -26.32 16.33
C GLN A 135 18.44 -25.64 14.99
N PRO A 136 17.45 -24.97 14.38
CA PRO A 136 17.65 -24.28 13.12
C PRO A 136 18.70 -23.19 13.34
N SER A 137 19.93 -23.48 12.90
CA SER A 137 21.00 -22.51 12.78
C SER A 137 20.42 -21.29 12.06
N ALA A 138 20.51 -20.13 12.69
CA ALA A 138 20.04 -18.86 12.15
C ALA A 138 20.60 -18.70 10.74
N THR A 139 19.75 -19.00 9.75
CA THR A 139 20.04 -18.70 8.35
C THR A 139 20.18 -17.20 8.30
N ALA A 140 21.31 -16.70 7.79
CA ALA A 140 21.57 -15.27 7.68
C ALA A 140 20.37 -14.63 6.96
N ALA A 141 19.50 -14.00 7.73
CA ALA A 141 18.27 -13.41 7.22
C ALA A 141 18.67 -12.28 6.28
N GLY A 142 18.07 -12.27 5.08
CA GLY A 142 18.26 -11.19 4.11
C GLY A 142 17.79 -9.83 4.66
N PRO A 143 17.89 -8.77 3.86
CA PRO A 143 17.40 -7.46 4.27
C PRO A 143 15.88 -7.48 4.51
N GLU A 144 15.45 -6.82 5.59
CA GLU A 144 14.05 -6.80 6.02
C GLU A 144 13.62 -5.39 6.45
N VAL A 145 12.34 -5.09 6.24
CA VAL A 145 11.65 -3.91 6.78
C VAL A 145 10.59 -4.38 7.77
N ARG A 146 10.58 -3.82 8.99
CA ARG A 146 9.64 -4.22 10.05
C ARG A 146 8.71 -3.07 10.42
N PHE A 147 7.41 -3.34 10.38
CA PHE A 147 6.33 -2.51 10.92
C PHE A 147 5.61 -3.35 11.96
N ASP A 148 5.75 -3.11 13.26
CA ASP A 148 5.16 -4.02 14.26
C ASP A 148 3.64 -4.25 14.04
N PRO A 149 3.16 -5.50 13.88
CA PRO A 149 3.86 -6.79 14.05
C PRO A 149 4.34 -7.49 12.75
N VAL A 150 4.26 -6.84 11.58
CA VAL A 150 4.63 -7.40 10.27
C VAL A 150 6.09 -7.14 9.89
N THR A 151 6.70 -8.16 9.29
CA THR A 151 8.02 -8.08 8.67
C THR A 151 7.89 -8.35 7.18
N VAL A 152 8.57 -7.54 6.37
CA VAL A 152 8.65 -7.66 4.91
C VAL A 152 10.09 -7.99 4.53
N GLN A 153 10.30 -9.09 3.83
CA GLN A 153 11.57 -9.41 3.20
C GLN A 153 11.72 -8.57 1.95
N VAL A 154 12.87 -7.91 1.78
CA VAL A 154 13.03 -6.95 0.68
C VAL A 154 14.21 -7.26 -0.21
N GLU A 155 14.00 -7.14 -1.51
CA GLU A 155 15.10 -6.88 -2.45
C GLU A 155 15.52 -5.40 -2.33
N VAL A 156 16.80 -5.10 -2.46
CA VAL A 156 17.32 -3.75 -2.22
C VAL A 156 17.83 -3.14 -3.52
N ALA A 157 17.25 -2.01 -3.93
CA ALA A 157 17.65 -1.23 -5.10
C ALA A 157 18.43 0.03 -4.68
N ARG A 158 19.74 0.05 -4.95
CA ARG A 158 20.68 1.13 -4.57
C ARG A 158 21.28 1.87 -5.75
N THR A 159 21.51 1.19 -6.87
CA THR A 159 22.07 1.83 -8.07
C THR A 159 20.99 2.52 -8.88
N ILE A 160 21.37 3.42 -9.78
CA ILE A 160 20.42 4.09 -10.67
C ILE A 160 19.73 3.04 -11.56
N GLU A 161 20.48 2.05 -12.01
CA GLU A 161 20.04 0.96 -12.86
C GLU A 161 19.05 0.04 -12.14
N GLU A 162 19.35 -0.34 -10.89
CA GLU A 162 18.43 -1.12 -10.04
C GLU A 162 17.12 -0.37 -9.80
N ARG A 163 17.20 0.92 -9.42
CA ARG A 163 16.01 1.73 -9.16
C ARG A 163 15.17 1.99 -10.41
N SER A 164 15.82 2.16 -11.56
CA SER A 164 15.12 2.39 -12.83
C SER A 164 14.42 1.14 -13.35
N ARG A 165 14.98 -0.04 -13.06
CA ARG A 165 14.34 -1.33 -13.35
C ARG A 165 13.17 -1.59 -12.39
N GLY A 166 13.39 -1.37 -11.10
CA GLY A 166 12.43 -1.69 -10.04
C GLY A 166 11.94 -3.13 -10.16
N LEU A 167 10.63 -3.33 -9.95
CA LEU A 167 9.96 -4.62 -10.12
C LEU A 167 9.51 -4.91 -11.58
N GLY A 168 9.94 -4.10 -12.54
CA GLY A 168 9.57 -4.28 -13.96
C GLY A 168 10.00 -5.64 -14.48
N GLY A 169 9.04 -6.44 -14.96
CA GLY A 169 9.29 -7.80 -15.44
C GLY A 169 9.39 -8.87 -14.34
N HIS A 170 9.22 -8.52 -13.06
CA HIS A 170 9.15 -9.51 -11.98
C HIS A 170 7.83 -10.30 -12.04
N ALA A 171 7.85 -11.51 -11.45
CA ALA A 171 6.64 -12.22 -11.07
C ALA A 171 5.95 -11.48 -9.90
N PRO A 172 4.64 -11.73 -9.65
CA PRO A 172 3.97 -11.18 -8.48
C PRO A 172 4.71 -11.50 -7.18
N LEU A 173 4.85 -10.49 -6.34
CA LEU A 173 5.46 -10.61 -5.01
C LEU A 173 4.62 -11.52 -4.09
N GLY A 174 5.29 -12.26 -3.20
CA GLY A 174 4.64 -12.90 -2.07
C GLY A 174 4.07 -11.90 -1.06
N GLU A 175 3.19 -12.37 -0.17
CA GLU A 175 2.44 -11.52 0.79
C GLU A 175 3.31 -10.69 1.74
N ARG A 176 4.56 -11.11 1.97
CA ARG A 176 5.54 -10.45 2.84
C ARG A 176 6.86 -10.19 2.14
N GLU A 177 6.78 -9.99 0.83
CA GLU A 177 7.92 -9.63 -0.01
C GLU A 177 7.75 -8.21 -0.53
N GLY A 178 8.86 -7.56 -0.80
CA GLY A 178 8.86 -6.20 -1.32
C GLY A 178 10.18 -5.81 -1.95
N MET A 179 10.24 -4.58 -2.44
CA MET A 179 11.47 -3.97 -2.89
C MET A 179 11.68 -2.65 -2.16
N LEU A 180 12.86 -2.50 -1.55
CA LEU A 180 13.30 -1.29 -0.87
C LEU A 180 14.27 -0.50 -1.76
N PHE A 181 13.83 0.67 -2.18
CA PHE A 181 14.63 1.64 -2.92
C PHE A 181 15.34 2.55 -1.93
N ILE A 182 16.66 2.66 -2.06
CA ILE A 182 17.50 3.50 -1.21
C ILE A 182 18.03 4.66 -2.03
N PHE A 183 17.83 5.87 -1.52
CA PHE A 183 18.30 7.11 -2.14
C PHE A 183 19.33 7.78 -1.24
N PRO A 184 20.44 8.28 -1.80
CA PRO A 184 21.49 8.95 -1.03
C PRO A 184 21.00 10.27 -0.42
N THR A 185 20.10 10.96 -1.11
CA THR A 185 19.54 12.24 -0.70
C THR A 185 18.01 12.16 -0.55
N PRO A 186 17.43 12.73 0.53
CA PRO A 186 15.98 12.86 0.63
C PRO A 186 15.42 13.77 -0.47
N ASP A 187 14.47 13.29 -1.26
CA ASP A 187 13.78 14.07 -2.30
C ASP A 187 12.39 13.48 -2.62
N ARG A 188 11.62 14.15 -3.48
CA ARG A 188 10.30 13.71 -3.98
C ARG A 188 10.46 12.70 -5.11
N HIS A 189 11.02 11.54 -4.78
CA HIS A 189 11.27 10.46 -5.74
C HIS A 189 9.98 9.98 -6.39
N SER A 190 9.88 10.16 -7.70
CA SER A 190 8.68 9.80 -8.47
C SER A 190 8.79 8.39 -9.02
N PHE A 191 7.67 7.70 -9.06
CA PHE A 191 7.57 6.32 -9.51
C PHE A 191 6.58 6.19 -10.67
N TRP A 192 6.70 5.11 -11.41
CA TRP A 192 5.84 4.75 -12.53
C TRP A 192 5.72 3.22 -12.57
N MET A 193 4.69 2.71 -13.25
CA MET A 193 4.41 1.27 -13.31
C MET A 193 4.88 0.64 -14.62
N LYS A 194 6.01 1.10 -15.18
CA LYS A 194 6.52 0.60 -16.46
C LYS A 194 6.93 -0.87 -16.35
N GLY A 195 6.37 -1.71 -17.22
CA GLY A 195 6.69 -3.13 -17.27
C GLY A 195 6.15 -3.96 -16.11
N MET A 196 5.23 -3.40 -15.30
CA MET A 196 4.61 -4.11 -14.19
C MET A 196 3.48 -5.04 -14.66
N THR A 197 3.36 -6.18 -14.00
CA THR A 197 2.35 -7.22 -14.27
C THR A 197 1.33 -7.37 -13.14
N PHE A 198 1.51 -6.65 -12.03
CA PHE A 198 0.64 -6.69 -10.84
C PHE A 198 0.57 -5.31 -10.19
N ALA A 199 -0.48 -5.10 -9.38
CA ALA A 199 -0.68 -3.86 -8.64
C ALA A 199 0.13 -3.85 -7.34
N LEU A 200 0.49 -2.65 -6.87
CA LEU A 200 1.36 -2.45 -5.70
C LEU A 200 0.84 -1.32 -4.81
N ASP A 201 1.23 -1.35 -3.53
CA ASP A 201 1.25 -0.15 -2.70
C ASP A 201 2.66 0.44 -2.73
N ILE A 202 2.77 1.77 -2.87
CA ILE A 202 4.04 2.50 -2.84
C ILE A 202 4.10 3.32 -1.56
N ILE A 203 5.13 3.07 -0.73
CA ILE A 203 5.27 3.66 0.61
C ILE A 203 6.55 4.48 0.64
N TRP A 204 6.43 5.80 0.70
CA TRP A 204 7.56 6.71 0.85
C TRP A 204 7.91 6.90 2.31
N ILE A 205 9.20 6.80 2.62
CA ILE A 205 9.75 6.79 3.96
C ILE A 205 10.88 7.82 4.05
N GLN A 206 10.79 8.67 5.06
CA GLN A 206 11.88 9.55 5.46
C GLN A 206 12.45 9.02 6.77
N GLN A 207 13.74 8.67 6.73
CA GLN A 207 14.48 8.00 7.81
C GLN A 207 13.82 6.66 8.19
N GLU A 208 13.02 6.65 9.24
CA GLU A 208 12.32 5.46 9.77
C GLU A 208 10.83 5.75 9.98
N ARG A 209 10.30 6.74 9.25
CA ARG A 209 8.92 7.19 9.34
C ARG A 209 8.31 7.27 7.95
N VAL A 210 7.12 6.69 7.81
CA VAL A 210 6.32 6.79 6.60
C VAL A 210 5.85 8.24 6.42
N VAL A 211 6.11 8.82 5.27
CA VAL A 211 5.68 10.19 4.92
C VAL A 211 4.51 10.19 3.93
N HIS A 212 4.38 9.15 3.12
CA HIS A 212 3.28 9.00 2.18
C HIS A 212 3.02 7.54 1.86
N VAL A 213 1.76 7.20 1.60
CA VAL A 213 1.32 5.89 1.12
C VAL A 213 0.42 6.12 -0.07
N LEU A 214 0.72 5.47 -1.18
CA LEU A 214 -0.15 5.41 -2.35
C LEU A 214 -0.60 3.95 -2.53
N PRO A 215 -1.84 3.62 -2.14
CA PRO A 215 -2.32 2.25 -2.18
C PRO A 215 -2.83 1.85 -3.58
N SER A 216 -2.70 0.57 -3.90
CA SER A 216 -3.33 -0.11 -5.03
C SER A 216 -3.09 0.56 -6.38
N VAL A 217 -1.83 0.94 -6.62
CA VAL A 217 -1.39 1.48 -7.90
C VAL A 217 -1.54 0.39 -8.97
N PRO A 218 -2.36 0.61 -10.02
CA PRO A 218 -2.66 -0.44 -11.00
C PRO A 218 -1.49 -0.66 -11.95
N HIS A 219 -1.34 -1.89 -12.42
CA HIS A 219 -0.51 -2.16 -13.60
C HIS A 219 -1.27 -1.81 -14.89
N HIS A 220 -0.54 -1.75 -16.00
CA HIS A 220 -1.10 -1.41 -17.30
C HIS A 220 -1.05 -2.60 -18.25
N ARG A 221 -1.86 -2.56 -19.32
CA ARG A 221 -1.87 -3.63 -20.32
C ARG A 221 -0.50 -3.73 -21.02
N PRO A 222 -0.03 -4.94 -21.34
CA PRO A 222 1.16 -5.10 -22.16
C PRO A 222 1.07 -4.27 -23.45
N GLY A 223 2.15 -3.58 -23.80
CA GLY A 223 2.21 -2.71 -24.98
C GLY A 223 1.64 -1.30 -24.79
N THR A 224 1.22 -0.92 -23.57
CA THR A 224 0.91 0.48 -23.25
C THR A 224 2.16 1.34 -23.47
N PRO A 225 2.09 2.43 -24.26
CA PRO A 225 3.25 3.28 -24.52
C PRO A 225 3.69 4.01 -23.24
N ASP A 226 5.00 4.13 -23.04
CA ASP A 226 5.58 4.77 -21.85
C ASP A 226 5.04 6.19 -21.59
N SER A 227 4.75 6.95 -22.65
CA SER A 227 4.21 8.32 -22.56
C SER A 227 2.79 8.39 -22.01
N ALA A 228 2.06 7.28 -21.96
CA ALA A 228 0.71 7.20 -21.39
C ALA A 228 0.72 6.72 -19.93
N LEU A 229 1.88 6.36 -19.37
CA LEU A 229 1.99 5.88 -18.01
C LEU A 229 1.95 7.06 -17.03
N PRO A 230 1.12 7.01 -15.97
CA PRO A 230 1.13 8.02 -14.93
C PRO A 230 2.45 8.03 -14.17
N ILE A 231 2.84 9.22 -13.72
CA ILE A 231 3.97 9.43 -12.82
C ILE A 231 3.41 9.78 -11.44
N TYR A 232 3.83 9.03 -10.43
CA TYR A 232 3.40 9.14 -9.05
C TYR A 232 4.48 9.83 -8.22
N THR A 233 4.23 11.08 -7.84
CA THR A 233 5.17 11.90 -7.06
C THR A 233 4.64 12.10 -5.64
N PRO A 234 5.42 11.83 -4.59
CA PRO A 234 4.98 12.05 -3.22
C PRO A 234 4.87 13.55 -2.90
N PRO A 235 4.05 13.93 -1.90
CA PRO A 235 3.97 15.32 -1.45
C PRO A 235 5.17 15.75 -0.59
N ALA A 236 5.94 14.81 -0.04
CA ALA A 236 7.06 15.05 0.87
C ALA A 236 8.34 14.33 0.42
N ALA A 237 9.49 14.82 0.87
CA ALA A 237 10.78 14.21 0.59
C ALA A 237 10.96 12.89 1.35
N ALA A 238 11.60 11.92 0.70
CA ALA A 238 11.87 10.59 1.22
C ALA A 238 13.28 10.14 0.81
N ASN A 239 13.94 9.36 1.66
CA ASN A 239 15.23 8.72 1.33
C ASN A 239 15.09 7.20 1.15
N TYR A 240 13.92 6.65 1.45
CA TYR A 240 13.56 5.27 1.16
C TYR A 240 12.18 5.22 0.51
N VAL A 241 11.97 4.26 -0.38
CA VAL A 241 10.65 3.91 -0.90
C VAL A 241 10.51 2.39 -0.84
N LEU A 242 9.38 1.92 -0.33
CA LEU A 242 9.06 0.50 -0.21
C LEU A 242 7.88 0.19 -1.14
N GLU A 243 8.08 -0.73 -2.07
CA GLU A 243 7.02 -1.32 -2.89
C GLU A 243 6.64 -2.68 -2.32
N VAL A 244 5.34 -2.90 -2.11
CA VAL A 244 4.74 -4.12 -1.52
C VAL A 244 3.43 -4.47 -2.26
N PRO A 245 2.92 -5.71 -2.15
CA PRO A 245 1.66 -6.09 -2.78
C PRO A 245 0.52 -5.10 -2.51
N ALA A 246 -0.34 -4.89 -3.51
CA ALA A 246 -1.50 -4.01 -3.36
C ALA A 246 -2.38 -4.41 -2.18
N GLY A 247 -2.75 -3.42 -1.35
CA GLY A 247 -3.59 -3.60 -0.17
C GLY A 247 -2.81 -3.91 1.11
N PHE A 248 -1.51 -4.19 1.03
CA PHE A 248 -0.66 -4.48 2.19
C PHE A 248 -0.70 -3.36 3.23
N ALA A 249 -0.64 -2.09 2.80
CA ALA A 249 -0.66 -0.97 3.73
C ALA A 249 -1.98 -0.88 4.50
N ALA A 250 -3.10 -1.18 3.83
CA ALA A 250 -4.42 -1.19 4.47
C ALA A 250 -4.57 -2.37 5.45
N GLU A 251 -4.09 -3.55 5.07
CA GLU A 251 -4.13 -4.76 5.91
C GLU A 251 -3.40 -4.56 7.23
N TRP A 252 -2.21 -3.95 7.19
CA TRP A 252 -1.35 -3.77 8.36
C TRP A 252 -1.46 -2.38 9.02
N GLY A 253 -2.41 -1.54 8.59
CA GLY A 253 -2.63 -0.22 9.16
C GLY A 253 -1.46 0.76 8.98
N ILE A 254 -0.70 0.62 7.90
CA ILE A 254 0.44 1.48 7.56
C ILE A 254 -0.08 2.78 6.94
N GLN A 255 0.28 3.90 7.57
CA GLN A 255 -0.17 5.23 7.17
C GLN A 255 0.96 6.25 7.39
N PRO A 256 0.85 7.48 6.84
CA PRO A 256 1.78 8.55 7.18
C PRO A 256 1.91 8.70 8.71
N GLY A 257 3.14 8.72 9.19
CA GLY A 257 3.47 8.72 10.61
C GLY A 257 3.78 7.33 11.20
N SER A 258 3.47 6.22 10.53
CA SER A 258 3.91 4.89 10.96
C SER A 258 5.44 4.81 11.04
N ARG A 259 5.95 4.09 12.04
CA ARG A 259 7.37 3.85 12.22
C ARG A 259 7.75 2.48 11.69
N LEU A 260 9.00 2.35 11.26
CA LEU A 260 9.58 1.09 10.86
C LEU A 260 11.03 0.98 11.31
N THR A 261 11.58 -0.23 11.27
CA THR A 261 13.02 -0.48 11.40
C THR A 261 13.55 -1.21 10.18
N LEU A 262 14.80 -0.90 9.82
CA LEU A 262 15.52 -1.55 8.72
C LEU A 262 16.56 -2.51 9.30
N HIS A 263 16.51 -3.78 8.87
CA HIS A 263 17.45 -4.83 9.29
C HIS A 263 18.19 -5.38 8.07
N GLY A 264 19.50 -5.66 8.19
CA GLY A 264 20.30 -6.16 7.07
C GLY A 264 20.50 -5.16 5.91
N VAL A 265 20.15 -3.88 6.11
CA VAL A 265 20.24 -2.82 5.10
C VAL A 265 21.35 -1.82 5.46
N THR A 266 22.35 -1.67 4.59
CA THR A 266 23.36 -0.61 4.70
C THR A 266 22.76 0.75 4.37
N ARG A 267 22.81 1.69 5.31
CA ARG A 267 22.33 3.07 5.12
C ARG A 267 23.35 3.89 4.30
N PRO A 268 22.89 4.79 3.43
CA PRO A 268 23.79 5.76 2.81
C PRO A 268 24.39 6.67 3.90
N ALA A 269 25.63 7.12 3.70
CA ALA A 269 26.25 8.11 4.57
C ALA A 269 25.40 9.39 4.55
N GLN A 270 25.01 9.87 5.74
CA GLN A 270 24.21 11.08 5.92
C GLN A 270 25.08 12.33 6.05
#